data_AF-A0A950KLE6-F1
#
_entry.id   AF-A0A950KLE6-F1
#
_cell.length_a   1.000
_cell.length_b   1.000
_cell.length_c   1.000
_cell.angle_alpha   90.00
_cell.angle_beta   90.00
_cell.angle_gamma   90.00
#
_symmetry.space_group_name_H-M   'P 1'
#
loop_
_entity.id
_entity.type
_entity.pdbx_description
1 polymer ?
#
loop_
_entity_poly.entity_id
_entity_poly.type
_entity_poly.pdbx_seq_one_letter_code
_entity_poly.pdbx_strand_id
1 'polypeptide(L)'
;QLCRQGPWYVGEVLVSGSPDNVFTLQHQADARGGLGVDAVPHRFAAAEEVRDWVRYDAAGNYRPLKGAPTLRRGWSFQTRSSQDLRRALDFIYPGALANWLAERSGKLRVTNLRQTLERQTGMYRVTRKITDEAADRMIGGFCRSDTGCLRTILWRIDAARPVTTLPAQKFDPDSDQLGRAGACVPFLCAEPCNLLVAEARAVVKGLRK
;
A
#
# COMPACT_ATOMS: atom_id res chain seq x y z
N GLN A 1 13.89 -5.55 15.01
CA GLN A 1 13.21 -6.57 15.84
C GLN A 1 12.46 -7.57 14.98
N LEU A 2 11.57 -7.13 14.06
CA LEU A 2 10.83 -8.02 13.15
C LEU A 2 11.72 -9.01 12.36
N CYS A 3 12.79 -8.53 11.72
CA CYS A 3 13.68 -9.40 10.95
C CYS A 3 14.43 -10.47 11.78
N ARG A 4 14.44 -10.36 13.12
CA ARG A 4 15.02 -11.39 14.01
C ARG A 4 14.00 -12.44 14.45
N GLN A 5 12.71 -12.20 14.23
CA GLN A 5 11.61 -13.08 14.63
C GLN A 5 11.19 -14.04 13.50
N GLY A 6 11.81 -13.92 12.32
CA GLY A 6 11.51 -14.71 11.14
C GLY A 6 11.13 -13.85 9.94
N PRO A 7 10.75 -14.49 8.81
CA PRO A 7 10.23 -13.81 7.64
C PRO A 7 8.92 -13.08 7.95
N TRP A 8 8.72 -11.91 7.36
CA TRP A 8 7.50 -11.12 7.48
C TRP A 8 7.15 -10.43 6.18
N TYR A 9 5.89 -10.00 6.05
CA TYR A 9 5.35 -9.42 4.83
C TYR A 9 4.98 -7.96 4.98
N VAL A 10 5.07 -7.21 3.88
CA VAL A 10 4.44 -5.90 3.72
C VAL A 10 3.98 -5.75 2.28
N GLY A 11 2.67 -5.63 2.06
CA GLY A 11 2.10 -5.69 0.71
C GLY A 11 2.63 -6.92 -0.05
N GLU A 12 3.11 -6.74 -1.27
CA GLU A 12 3.65 -7.82 -2.13
C GLU A 12 5.10 -8.22 -1.82
N VAL A 13 5.73 -7.68 -0.76
CA VAL A 13 7.13 -7.93 -0.43
C VAL A 13 7.24 -8.91 0.73
N LEU A 14 8.11 -9.90 0.56
CA LEU A 14 8.64 -10.73 1.64
C LEU A 14 9.98 -10.15 2.11
N VAL A 15 10.11 -9.96 3.42
CA VAL A 15 11.36 -9.57 4.06
C VAL A 15 11.83 -10.70 4.96
N SER A 16 13.07 -11.13 4.77
CA SER A 16 13.72 -12.15 5.60
C SER A 16 15.05 -11.64 6.15
N GLY A 17 15.41 -12.07 7.35
CA GLY A 17 16.72 -11.84 7.95
C GLY A 17 17.47 -13.15 8.15
N SER A 18 18.79 -13.15 7.91
CA SER A 18 19.68 -14.24 8.29
C SER A 18 20.34 -13.98 9.67
N PRO A 19 20.91 -15.01 10.32
CA PRO A 19 21.70 -14.84 11.55
C PRO A 19 22.86 -13.85 11.41
N ASP A 20 23.42 -13.71 10.21
CA ASP A 20 24.55 -12.81 9.89
C ASP A 20 24.11 -11.35 9.64
N ASN A 21 22.90 -10.98 10.07
CA ASN A 21 22.27 -9.68 9.82
C ASN A 21 22.17 -9.31 8.32
N VAL A 22 22.06 -10.30 7.44
CA VAL A 22 21.72 -10.05 6.03
C VAL A 22 20.21 -9.99 5.90
N PHE A 23 19.69 -8.86 5.44
CA PHE A 23 18.29 -8.68 5.10
C PHE A 23 18.10 -8.94 3.61
N THR A 24 17.05 -9.68 3.26
CA THR A 24 16.62 -9.89 1.89
C THR A 24 15.21 -9.36 1.70
N LEU A 25 14.99 -8.64 0.62
CA LEU A 25 13.68 -8.27 0.11
C LEU A 25 13.50 -8.94 -1.24
N GLN A 26 12.33 -9.52 -1.46
CA GLN A 26 11.92 -10.05 -2.76
C GLN A 26 10.41 -10.02 -2.89
N HIS A 27 9.90 -10.16 -4.10
CA HIS A 27 8.47 -10.32 -4.30
C HIS A 27 8.01 -11.66 -3.71
N GLN A 28 6.93 -11.67 -2.93
CA GLN A 28 6.47 -12.87 -2.22
C GLN A 28 6.13 -14.06 -3.14
N ALA A 29 5.62 -13.79 -4.34
CA ALA A 29 5.31 -14.84 -5.31
C ALA A 29 6.57 -15.54 -5.86
N ASP A 30 7.72 -14.85 -5.89
CA ASP A 30 8.98 -15.46 -6.35
C ASP A 30 9.49 -16.44 -5.29
N ALA A 31 9.42 -16.03 -4.02
CA ALA A 31 9.75 -16.89 -2.89
C ALA A 31 8.89 -18.17 -2.84
N ARG A 32 7.58 -18.05 -3.10
CA ARG A 32 6.65 -19.19 -3.14
C ARG A 32 6.87 -20.11 -4.33
N GLY A 33 7.33 -19.56 -5.46
CA GLY A 33 7.65 -20.32 -6.67
C GLY A 33 8.93 -21.15 -6.55
N GLY A 34 9.60 -21.15 -5.39
CA GLY A 34 10.87 -21.84 -5.20
C GLY A 34 12.05 -21.16 -5.89
N LEU A 35 11.85 -19.95 -6.45
CA LEU A 35 12.96 -19.13 -6.90
C LEU A 35 13.70 -18.65 -5.66
N GLY A 36 14.86 -19.25 -5.42
CA GLY A 36 15.81 -18.74 -4.44
C GLY A 36 16.18 -17.30 -4.78
N VAL A 37 16.66 -16.57 -3.77
CA VAL A 37 17.08 -15.16 -3.89
C VAL A 37 18.12 -14.97 -5.01
N ASP A 38 18.88 -16.03 -5.31
CA ASP A 38 19.92 -16.06 -6.34
C ASP A 38 19.42 -16.43 -7.74
N ALA A 39 18.18 -16.97 -7.84
CA ALA A 39 17.58 -17.45 -9.08
C ALA A 39 16.69 -16.41 -9.77
N VAL A 40 16.42 -15.27 -9.14
CA VAL A 40 15.68 -14.17 -9.77
C VAL A 40 16.56 -13.44 -10.79
N PRO A 41 15.99 -12.95 -11.91
CA PRO A 41 16.76 -12.29 -12.97
C PRO A 41 17.47 -11.00 -12.54
N HIS A 42 16.92 -10.28 -11.57
CA HIS A 42 17.44 -8.98 -11.13
C HIS A 42 17.86 -9.01 -9.67
N ARG A 43 19.16 -8.85 -9.43
CA ARG A 43 19.74 -8.73 -8.08
C ARG A 43 20.27 -7.32 -7.91
N PHE A 44 19.62 -6.55 -7.05
CA PHE A 44 20.01 -5.18 -6.78
C PHE A 44 21.07 -5.13 -5.69
N ALA A 45 22.10 -4.31 -5.91
CA ALA A 45 23.16 -4.05 -4.94
C ALA A 45 22.85 -2.80 -4.09
N ALA A 46 22.02 -1.89 -4.61
CA ALA A 46 21.63 -0.65 -3.93
C ALA A 46 20.11 -0.46 -3.86
N ALA A 47 19.64 0.24 -2.82
CA ALA A 47 18.22 0.54 -2.64
C ALA A 47 17.68 1.45 -3.78
N GLU A 48 18.53 2.25 -4.39
CA GLU A 48 18.22 3.14 -5.50
C GLU A 48 17.83 2.36 -6.77
N GLU A 49 18.39 1.17 -6.98
CA GLU A 49 17.98 0.31 -8.10
C GLU A 49 16.56 -0.25 -7.86
N VAL A 50 16.25 -0.60 -6.60
CA VAL A 50 14.87 -0.98 -6.20
C VAL A 50 13.90 0.16 -6.50
N ARG A 51 14.27 1.41 -6.18
CA ARG A 51 13.44 2.59 -6.46
C ARG A 51 13.08 2.67 -7.94
N ASP A 52 14.05 2.46 -8.82
CA ASP A 52 13.84 2.61 -10.25
C ASP A 52 13.03 1.43 -10.81
N TRP A 53 13.22 0.22 -10.26
CA TRP A 53 12.42 -0.96 -10.56
C TRP A 53 10.94 -0.81 -10.20
N VAL A 54 10.62 -0.32 -8.99
CA VAL A 54 9.23 -0.21 -8.50
C VAL A 54 8.45 0.97 -9.09
N ARG A 55 9.07 1.78 -9.94
CA ARG A 55 8.40 2.87 -10.67
C ARG A 55 7.33 2.36 -11.63
N TYR A 56 7.56 1.22 -12.27
CA TYR A 56 6.64 0.68 -13.27
C TYR A 56 6.21 -0.76 -12.94
N ASP A 57 5.03 -1.14 -13.40
CA ASP A 57 4.50 -2.51 -13.30
C ASP A 57 5.20 -3.45 -14.30
N ALA A 58 4.72 -4.71 -14.37
CA ALA A 58 5.27 -5.72 -15.26
C ALA A 58 5.03 -5.42 -16.76
N ALA A 59 4.05 -4.59 -17.10
CA ALA A 59 3.76 -4.16 -18.46
C ALA A 59 4.50 -2.85 -18.83
N GLY A 60 5.31 -2.30 -17.91
CA GLY A 60 6.03 -1.05 -18.12
C GLY A 60 5.20 0.20 -17.86
N ASN A 61 3.97 0.09 -17.34
CA ASN A 61 3.16 1.26 -16.99
C ASN A 61 3.62 1.87 -15.67
N TYR A 62 3.62 3.20 -15.59
CA TYR A 62 3.96 3.89 -14.35
C TYR A 62 2.99 3.51 -13.23
N ARG A 63 3.52 3.30 -12.02
CA ARG A 63 2.76 2.98 -10.80
C ARG A 63 2.57 4.24 -9.95
N PRO A 64 1.54 5.07 -10.19
CA PRO A 64 1.25 6.23 -9.35
C PRO A 64 0.76 5.82 -7.96
N LEU A 65 0.02 4.71 -7.86
CA LEU A 65 -0.42 4.13 -6.60
C LEU A 65 0.50 2.98 -6.20
N LYS A 66 1.46 3.25 -5.31
CA LYS A 66 2.39 2.21 -4.83
C LYS A 66 1.71 1.08 -4.06
N GLY A 67 0.49 1.31 -3.55
CA GLY A 67 -0.31 0.28 -2.91
C GLY A 67 -1.13 -0.60 -3.84
N ALA A 68 -1.19 -0.33 -5.15
CA ALA A 68 -1.86 -1.24 -6.07
C ALA A 68 -1.08 -2.58 -6.15
N PRO A 69 -1.78 -3.74 -6.22
CA PRO A 69 -1.19 -5.08 -6.29
C PRO A 69 -0.59 -5.36 -7.68
N THR A 70 0.46 -4.62 -8.00
CA THR A 70 1.05 -4.50 -9.34
C THR A 70 2.58 -4.41 -9.26
N LEU A 71 3.15 -4.68 -8.08
CA LEU A 71 4.59 -4.71 -7.92
C LEU A 71 5.15 -5.82 -8.80
N ARG A 72 6.06 -5.47 -9.70
CA ARG A 72 6.62 -6.48 -10.60
C ARG A 72 7.50 -7.47 -9.82
N ARG A 73 7.53 -8.68 -10.35
CA ARG A 73 8.28 -9.85 -9.84
C ARG A 73 9.68 -9.91 -10.43
N GLY A 74 10.44 -10.94 -10.09
CA GLY A 74 11.74 -11.27 -10.68
C GLY A 74 12.90 -10.45 -10.12
N TRP A 75 12.80 -10.01 -8.86
CA TRP A 75 13.85 -9.21 -8.24
C TRP A 75 14.16 -9.61 -6.80
N SER A 76 15.39 -9.37 -6.39
CA SER A 76 15.82 -9.42 -5.00
C SER A 76 16.75 -8.26 -4.67
N PHE A 77 16.74 -7.87 -3.41
CA PHE A 77 17.66 -6.89 -2.85
C PHE A 77 18.19 -7.42 -1.52
N GLN A 78 19.51 -7.49 -1.39
CA GLN A 78 20.17 -7.94 -0.18
C GLN A 78 21.04 -6.83 0.42
N THR A 79 20.96 -6.65 1.73
CA THR A 79 21.78 -5.67 2.43
C THR A 79 22.04 -6.08 3.86
N ARG A 80 23.21 -5.70 4.39
CA ARG A 80 23.53 -5.77 5.82
C ARG A 80 23.13 -4.49 6.57
N SER A 81 22.76 -3.44 5.84
CA SER A 81 22.39 -2.14 6.39
C SER A 81 20.90 -2.07 6.68
N SER A 82 20.55 -1.88 7.96
CA SER A 82 19.17 -1.63 8.36
C SER A 82 18.62 -0.32 7.77
N GLN A 83 19.51 0.65 7.50
CA GLN A 83 19.15 1.90 6.84
C GLN A 83 18.76 1.67 5.38
N ASP A 84 19.50 0.83 4.66
CA ASP A 84 19.17 0.52 3.26
C ASP A 84 17.93 -0.36 3.15
N LEU A 85 17.73 -1.31 4.08
CA LEU A 85 16.48 -2.06 4.20
C LEU A 85 15.29 -1.09 4.35
N ARG A 86 15.39 -0.14 5.28
CA ARG A 86 14.34 0.87 5.48
C ARG A 86 14.14 1.72 4.23
N ARG A 87 15.22 2.19 3.60
CA ARG A 87 15.16 3.03 2.40
C ARG A 87 14.49 2.30 1.24
N ALA A 88 14.84 1.03 1.01
CA ALA A 88 14.20 0.19 0.00
C ALA A 88 12.70 0.02 0.28
N LEU A 89 12.30 -0.25 1.53
CA LEU A 89 10.89 -0.34 1.90
C LEU A 89 10.15 0.99 1.70
N ASP A 90 10.77 2.13 2.03
CA ASP A 90 10.20 3.46 1.78
C ASP A 90 10.09 3.77 0.28
N PHE A 91 10.98 3.25 -0.57
CA PHE A 91 10.82 3.36 -2.03
C PHE A 91 9.68 2.49 -2.57
N ILE A 92 9.53 1.26 -2.05
CA ILE A 92 8.48 0.34 -2.49
C ILE A 92 7.11 0.81 -2.00
N TYR A 93 6.99 1.13 -0.71
CA TYR A 93 5.75 1.53 -0.03
C TYR A 93 5.96 2.78 0.83
N PRO A 94 5.97 3.99 0.23
CA PRO A 94 6.20 5.23 0.95
C PRO A 94 5.27 5.42 2.15
N GLY A 95 5.89 5.62 3.32
CA GLY A 95 5.22 5.89 4.59
C GLY A 95 4.58 4.68 5.27
N ALA A 96 4.69 3.46 4.72
CA ALA A 96 4.06 2.27 5.30
C ALA A 96 4.56 1.98 6.72
N LEU A 97 5.89 1.89 6.90
CA LEU A 97 6.51 1.65 8.20
C LEU A 97 6.23 2.80 9.18
N ALA A 98 6.30 4.05 8.70
CA ALA A 98 6.05 5.22 9.53
C ALA A 98 4.60 5.24 10.05
N ASN A 99 3.63 4.97 9.18
CA ASN A 99 2.22 4.91 9.56
C ASN A 99 1.96 3.77 10.54
N TRP A 100 2.54 2.60 10.32
CA TRP A 100 2.42 1.46 11.23
C TRP A 100 2.99 1.77 12.62
N LEU A 101 4.18 2.38 12.70
CA LEU A 101 4.76 2.79 13.98
C LEU A 101 3.94 3.89 14.68
N ALA A 102 3.39 4.83 13.90
CA ALA A 102 2.52 5.87 14.43
C ALA A 102 1.21 5.29 14.97
N GLU A 103 0.63 4.30 14.31
CA GLU A 103 -0.57 3.59 14.75
C GLU A 103 -0.32 2.86 16.06
N ARG A 104 0.74 2.04 16.12
CA ARG A 104 1.13 1.29 17.32
C ARG A 104 1.47 2.16 18.53
N SER A 105 1.80 3.42 18.30
CA SER A 105 2.08 4.39 19.36
C SER A 105 0.91 5.32 19.69
N GLY A 106 -0.27 5.10 19.08
CA GLY A 106 -1.46 5.92 19.27
C GLY A 106 -1.34 7.34 18.70
N LYS A 107 -0.40 7.57 17.79
CA LYS A 107 -0.06 8.89 17.22
C LYS A 107 -0.54 9.09 15.78
N LEU A 108 -1.03 8.04 15.11
CA LEU A 108 -1.52 8.15 13.75
C LEU A 108 -2.81 8.98 13.70
N ARG A 109 -2.78 10.08 12.95
CA ARG A 109 -3.96 10.90 12.70
C ARG A 109 -4.70 10.38 11.47
N VAL A 110 -5.99 10.13 11.64
CA VAL A 110 -6.89 9.67 10.56
C VAL A 110 -7.76 10.82 10.10
N THR A 111 -7.93 10.96 8.78
CA THR A 111 -8.76 11.99 8.16
C THR A 111 -9.82 11.36 7.28
N ASN A 112 -11.09 11.67 7.57
CA ASN A 112 -12.24 11.14 6.84
C ASN A 112 -12.37 11.73 5.43
N LEU A 113 -13.16 11.07 4.58
CA LEU A 113 -13.40 11.51 3.21
C LEU A 113 -13.92 12.94 3.15
N ARG A 114 -14.98 13.25 3.89
CA ARG A 114 -15.58 14.59 3.87
C ARG A 114 -14.57 15.68 4.22
N GLN A 115 -13.74 15.45 5.24
CA GLN A 115 -12.67 16.39 5.62
C GLN A 115 -11.64 16.57 4.50
N THR A 116 -11.29 15.50 3.79
CA THR A 116 -10.33 15.55 2.66
C THR A 116 -10.90 16.29 1.47
N LEU A 117 -12.18 16.07 1.14
CA LEU A 117 -12.85 16.75 0.03
C LEU A 117 -13.09 18.24 0.31
N GLU A 118 -13.34 18.62 1.57
CA GLU A 118 -13.48 20.03 1.96
C GLU A 118 -12.20 20.85 1.79
N ARG A 119 -11.02 20.22 1.84
CA ARG A 119 -9.74 20.92 1.57
C ARG A 119 -9.50 21.17 0.09
N GLN A 120 -10.24 20.51 -0.81
CA GLN A 120 -9.97 20.60 -2.25
C GLN A 120 -10.41 21.94 -2.83
N THR A 121 -9.57 22.53 -3.69
CA THR A 121 -9.80 23.82 -4.35
C THR A 121 -9.71 23.66 -5.88
N GLY A 122 -9.89 24.77 -6.61
CA GLY A 122 -9.78 24.79 -8.08
C GLY A 122 -10.67 23.76 -8.78
N MET A 123 -10.11 23.02 -9.74
CA MET A 123 -10.83 22.02 -10.53
C MET A 123 -11.36 20.83 -9.71
N TYR A 124 -10.84 20.62 -8.49
CA TYR A 124 -11.25 19.57 -7.57
C TYR A 124 -12.26 20.04 -6.52
N ARG A 125 -12.55 21.35 -6.38
CA ARG A 125 -13.60 21.85 -5.47
C ARG A 125 -14.95 21.17 -5.66
N VAL A 126 -15.24 20.73 -6.89
CA VAL A 126 -16.49 20.05 -7.25
C VAL A 126 -16.68 18.72 -6.52
N THR A 127 -15.61 18.06 -6.05
CA THR A 127 -15.70 16.76 -5.36
C THR A 127 -16.52 16.82 -4.09
N ARG A 128 -16.64 17.98 -3.44
CA ARG A 128 -17.48 18.18 -2.25
C ARG A 128 -18.95 17.83 -2.49
N LYS A 129 -19.40 17.90 -3.74
CA LYS A 129 -20.77 17.57 -4.16
C LYS A 129 -21.05 16.07 -4.30
N ILE A 130 -20.07 15.19 -4.09
CA ILE A 130 -20.30 13.74 -4.16
C ILE A 130 -21.30 13.32 -3.08
N THR A 131 -22.36 12.61 -3.45
CA THR A 131 -23.33 12.03 -2.51
C THR A 131 -22.69 10.91 -1.69
N ASP A 132 -23.23 10.60 -0.51
CA ASP A 132 -22.70 9.52 0.34
C ASP A 132 -22.74 8.16 -0.38
N GLU A 133 -23.82 7.87 -1.11
CA GLU A 133 -24.00 6.60 -1.83
C GLU A 133 -23.01 6.45 -2.99
N ALA A 134 -22.77 7.53 -3.73
CA ALA A 134 -21.77 7.56 -4.80
C ALA A 134 -20.35 7.46 -4.25
N ALA A 135 -20.07 8.09 -3.10
CA ALA A 135 -18.79 7.98 -2.42
C ALA A 135 -18.54 6.54 -1.97
N ASP A 136 -19.53 5.88 -1.35
CA ASP A 136 -19.41 4.49 -0.94
C ASP A 136 -19.11 3.59 -2.15
N ARG A 137 -19.93 3.66 -3.21
CA ARG A 137 -19.70 2.88 -4.45
C ARG A 137 -18.33 3.14 -5.08
N MET A 138 -17.92 4.41 -5.14
CA MET A 138 -16.60 4.79 -5.67
C MET A 138 -15.47 4.13 -4.87
N ILE A 139 -15.55 4.17 -3.54
CA ILE A 139 -14.56 3.55 -2.67
C ILE A 139 -14.57 2.03 -2.88
N GLY A 140 -15.76 1.43 -2.96
CA GLY A 140 -15.99 0.03 -3.28
C GLY A 140 -15.37 -0.45 -4.60
N GLY A 141 -15.33 0.41 -5.62
CA GLY A 141 -14.67 0.11 -6.89
C GLY A 141 -13.17 0.37 -6.85
N PHE A 142 -12.75 1.51 -6.30
CA PHE A 142 -11.38 2.00 -6.39
C PHE A 142 -10.42 1.33 -5.41
N CYS A 143 -10.87 1.07 -4.18
CA CYS A 143 -9.98 0.70 -3.08
C CYS A 143 -9.89 -0.82 -2.86
N ARG A 144 -10.49 -1.66 -3.70
CA ARG A 144 -10.52 -3.12 -3.51
C ARG A 144 -9.13 -3.73 -3.38
N SER A 145 -8.98 -4.77 -2.57
CA SER A 145 -7.68 -5.40 -2.32
C SER A 145 -7.17 -6.27 -3.48
N ASP A 146 -8.04 -6.72 -4.37
CA ASP A 146 -7.70 -7.57 -5.52
C ASP A 146 -7.10 -6.79 -6.69
N THR A 147 -7.63 -5.60 -7.01
CA THR A 147 -7.20 -4.80 -8.17
C THR A 147 -6.85 -3.35 -7.84
N GLY A 148 -7.36 -2.82 -6.74
CA GLY A 148 -7.30 -1.39 -6.43
C GLY A 148 -6.09 -1.01 -5.59
N CYS A 149 -6.09 -1.40 -4.31
CA CYS A 149 -5.10 -0.99 -3.34
C CYS A 149 -5.01 -2.00 -2.20
N LEU A 150 -3.80 -2.37 -1.80
CA LEU A 150 -3.50 -3.23 -0.66
C LEU A 150 -3.46 -2.50 0.67
N ARG A 151 -3.78 -1.20 0.70
CA ARG A 151 -3.84 -0.47 1.98
C ARG A 151 -5.12 -0.80 2.75
N THR A 152 -5.01 -0.96 4.07
CA THR A 152 -6.13 -1.05 5.01
C THR A 152 -6.66 0.35 5.31
N ILE A 153 -7.95 0.57 5.11
CA ILE A 153 -8.59 1.88 5.31
C ILE A 153 -8.91 2.08 6.79
N LEU A 154 -8.38 3.17 7.37
CA LEU A 154 -8.70 3.56 8.75
C LEU A 154 -9.75 4.67 8.83
N TRP A 155 -9.98 5.36 7.71
CA TRP A 155 -10.91 6.47 7.62
C TRP A 155 -12.31 6.01 7.19
N ARG A 156 -13.28 6.90 7.38
CA ARG A 156 -14.69 6.70 7.04
C ARG A 156 -15.15 7.76 6.04
N ILE A 157 -16.39 7.67 5.54
CA ILE A 157 -16.96 8.76 4.74
C ILE A 157 -17.00 10.03 5.61
N ASP A 158 -17.59 9.91 6.80
CA ASP A 158 -17.54 10.89 7.88
C ASP A 158 -17.54 10.19 9.25
N ALA A 159 -17.71 10.95 10.34
CA ALA A 159 -17.70 10.41 11.70
C ALA A 159 -18.81 9.37 11.96
N ALA A 160 -19.96 9.50 11.30
CA ALA A 160 -21.12 8.63 11.49
C ALA A 160 -21.24 7.53 10.42
N ARG A 161 -20.67 7.74 9.22
CA ARG A 161 -20.92 6.89 8.05
C ARG A 161 -19.72 6.02 7.68
N PRO A 162 -19.75 4.71 7.96
CA PRO A 162 -18.73 3.79 7.45
C PRO A 162 -18.85 3.60 5.93
N VAL A 163 -17.84 3.00 5.34
CA VAL A 163 -17.89 2.46 3.97
C VAL A 163 -18.46 1.05 4.05
N THR A 164 -19.45 0.72 3.21
CA THR A 164 -20.18 -0.56 3.27
C THR A 164 -19.95 -1.46 2.07
N THR A 165 -19.37 -0.92 1.01
CA THR A 165 -19.16 -1.61 -0.27
C THR A 165 -17.89 -2.48 -0.32
N LEU A 166 -17.09 -2.48 0.74
CA LEU A 166 -15.86 -3.27 0.86
C LEU A 166 -15.97 -4.27 2.02
N PRO A 167 -15.27 -5.42 1.94
CA PRO A 167 -15.28 -6.43 3.00
C PRO A 167 -14.68 -5.88 4.30
N ALA A 168 -15.11 -6.41 5.45
CA ALA A 168 -14.69 -5.93 6.78
C ALA A 168 -13.17 -5.94 6.97
N GLN A 169 -12.47 -6.92 6.39
CA GLN A 169 -11.01 -7.05 6.40
C GLN A 169 -10.32 -5.80 5.85
N LYS A 170 -10.99 -5.05 4.97
CA LYS A 170 -10.46 -3.82 4.40
C LYS A 170 -10.27 -2.70 5.42
N PHE A 171 -10.94 -2.80 6.57
CA PHE A 171 -10.94 -1.82 7.65
C PHE A 171 -10.27 -2.34 8.92
N ASP A 172 -9.76 -3.57 8.89
CA ASP A 172 -9.10 -4.22 10.02
C ASP A 172 -7.58 -3.98 9.94
N PRO A 173 -6.99 -3.19 10.87
CA PRO A 173 -5.55 -2.90 10.87
C PRO A 173 -4.70 -4.14 11.10
N ASP A 174 -5.25 -5.23 11.64
CA ASP A 174 -4.52 -6.49 11.83
C ASP A 174 -4.65 -7.44 10.62
N SER A 175 -5.49 -7.08 9.64
CA SER A 175 -5.73 -7.90 8.46
C SER A 175 -4.73 -7.63 7.34
N ASP A 176 -4.07 -8.69 6.87
CA ASP A 176 -3.33 -8.69 5.63
C ASP A 176 -4.28 -8.73 4.43
N GLN A 177 -4.21 -7.70 3.58
CA GLN A 177 -5.09 -7.54 2.42
C GLN A 177 -4.86 -8.58 1.31
N LEU A 178 -3.81 -9.41 1.44
CA LEU A 178 -3.53 -10.56 0.60
C LEU A 178 -3.89 -11.91 1.27
N GLY A 179 -4.52 -11.89 2.45
CA GLY A 179 -5.07 -13.07 3.12
C GLY A 179 -4.04 -14.06 3.62
N ARG A 180 -2.80 -13.64 3.93
CA ARG A 180 -1.71 -14.55 4.28
C ARG A 180 -1.67 -14.81 5.78
N ALA A 181 -1.22 -16.02 6.12
CA ALA A 181 -0.80 -16.36 7.48
C ALA A 181 0.65 -15.92 7.72
N GLY A 182 0.94 -15.43 8.93
CA GLY A 182 2.27 -15.05 9.38
C GLY A 182 2.40 -13.58 9.76
N ALA A 183 3.61 -13.18 10.16
CA ALA A 183 3.88 -11.81 10.56
C ALA A 183 3.73 -10.86 9.35
N CYS A 184 2.86 -9.87 9.50
CA CYS A 184 2.62 -8.84 8.48
C CYS A 184 2.73 -7.46 9.11
N VAL A 185 3.34 -6.53 8.38
CA VAL A 185 3.21 -5.10 8.65
C VAL A 185 2.04 -4.58 7.81
N PRO A 186 0.91 -4.20 8.43
CA PRO A 186 -0.26 -3.74 7.70
C PRO A 186 0.04 -2.43 6.99
N PHE A 187 -0.47 -2.30 5.77
CA PHE A 187 -0.27 -1.12 4.97
C PHE A 187 -1.38 -0.11 5.23
N LEU A 188 -1.21 0.79 6.20
CA LEU A 188 -2.31 1.64 6.66
C LEU A 188 -2.62 2.83 5.72
N CYS A 189 -3.91 3.08 5.49
CA CYS A 189 -4.46 4.24 4.79
C CYS A 189 -5.18 5.14 5.79
N ALA A 190 -4.46 6.15 6.28
CA ALA A 190 -4.97 7.11 7.25
C ALA A 190 -5.76 8.26 6.61
N GLU A 191 -5.67 8.45 5.30
CA GLU A 191 -6.36 9.51 4.55
C GLU A 191 -6.64 9.05 3.11
N PRO A 192 -7.79 9.44 2.51
CA PRO A 192 -8.07 9.29 1.08
C PRO A 192 -6.95 9.87 0.20
N CYS A 193 -6.43 9.07 -0.72
CA CYS A 193 -5.34 9.51 -1.60
C CYS A 193 -5.82 10.47 -2.70
N ASN A 194 -4.89 11.22 -3.30
CA ASN A 194 -5.18 12.14 -4.41
C ASN A 194 -5.79 11.45 -5.64
N LEU A 195 -5.52 10.15 -5.85
CA LEU A 195 -6.13 9.40 -6.94
C LEU A 195 -7.62 9.13 -6.68
N LEU A 196 -8.00 8.88 -5.42
CA LEU A 196 -9.41 8.76 -5.03
C LEU A 196 -10.14 10.11 -5.11
N VAL A 197 -9.44 11.23 -4.83
CA VAL A 197 -9.97 12.58 -5.07
C VAL A 197 -10.20 12.83 -6.57
N ALA A 198 -9.28 12.38 -7.43
CA ALA A 198 -9.45 12.46 -8.87
C ALA A 198 -10.62 11.59 -9.36
N GLU A 199 -10.78 10.41 -8.78
CA GLU A 199 -11.94 9.54 -9.04
C GLU A 199 -13.26 10.21 -8.63
N ALA A 200 -13.30 10.84 -7.45
CA ALA A 200 -14.48 11.56 -6.98
C ALA A 200 -14.89 12.67 -7.94
N ARG A 201 -13.90 13.35 -8.55
CA ARG A 201 -14.16 14.37 -9.55
C ARG A 201 -14.77 13.76 -10.81
N ALA A 202 -14.29 12.60 -11.26
CA ALA A 202 -14.83 11.91 -12.42
C ALA A 202 -16.29 11.48 -12.19
N VAL A 203 -16.59 10.91 -11.02
CA VAL A 203 -17.94 10.51 -10.60
C VAL A 203 -18.88 11.71 -10.58
N VAL A 204 -18.51 12.81 -9.91
CA VAL A 204 -19.37 14.01 -9.83
C VAL A 204 -19.62 14.64 -11.20
N LYS A 205 -18.68 14.50 -12.14
CA LYS A 205 -18.83 14.98 -13.52
C LYS A 205 -19.61 14.03 -14.43
N GLY A 206 -20.06 12.88 -13.93
CA GLY A 206 -20.73 11.86 -14.74
C GLY A 206 -19.80 11.17 -15.75
N LEU A 207 -18.48 11.25 -15.56
CA LEU A 207 -17.50 10.60 -16.42
C LEU A 207 -17.31 9.12 -16.07
N ARG A 208 -17.85 8.70 -14.92
CA ARG A 208 -17.88 7.31 -14.44
C ARG A 208 -19.25 7.04 -13.84
N LYS A 209 -19.81 5.87 -14.14
CA LYS A 209 -21.12 5.41 -13.65
C LYS A 209 -20.93 4.53 -12.43
#